data_AF-A0A257XFT4-F1
#
_entry.id   AF-A0A257XFT4-F1
#
_cell.length_a   1.000
_cell.length_b   1.000
_cell.length_c   1.000
_cell.angle_alpha   90.00
_cell.angle_beta   90.00
_cell.angle_gamma   90.00
#
_symmetry.space_group_name_H-M   'P 1'
#
loop_
_entity.id
_entity.type
_entity.pdbx_description
1 polymer ?
#
loop_
_entity_poly.entity_id
_entity_poly.type
_entity_poly.pdbx_seq_one_letter_code
_entity_poly.pdbx_strand_id
1 'polypeptide(L)' 'GKLVKDQLAAVFVMGKNPGWGAGVPAAQKNGDWIYSAFKGTGEPNGEAKYDTCRTCHTPLKDKDYVFRYDEHFAAVK' A
#
# COMPACT_ATOMS: atom_id res chain seq x y z
N GLY A 1 -5.79 19.84 -25.04
CA GLY A 1 -4.75 20.48 -24.19
C GLY A 1 -3.67 19.46 -23.84
N LYS A 2 -2.45 19.89 -23.51
CA LYS A 2 -1.38 19.00 -23.02
C LYS A 2 -1.42 18.99 -21.48
N LEU A 3 -1.71 17.84 -20.89
CA LEU A 3 -1.66 17.68 -19.44
C LEU A 3 -0.19 17.67 -19.00
N VAL A 4 0.16 18.51 -18.04
CA VAL A 4 1.50 18.56 -17.42
C VAL A 4 1.31 18.24 -15.93
N LYS A 5 2.23 17.43 -15.39
CA LYS A 5 2.21 17.05 -13.98
C LYS A 5 2.46 18.27 -13.11
N ASP A 6 1.67 18.42 -12.05
CA ASP A 6 1.84 19.45 -11.02
C ASP A 6 2.66 18.91 -9.84
N GLN A 7 2.57 19.58 -8.69
CA GLN A 7 3.21 19.19 -7.44
C GLN A 7 2.79 17.79 -6.94
N LEU A 8 3.63 17.21 -6.09
CA LEU A 8 3.37 15.91 -5.47
C LEU A 8 2.15 16.01 -4.55
N ALA A 9 1.11 15.20 -4.80
CA ALA A 9 -0.11 15.23 -3.99
C ALA A 9 0.02 14.41 -2.70
N ALA A 10 0.58 13.21 -2.79
CA ALA A 10 0.70 12.27 -1.68
C ALA A 10 1.74 11.19 -1.97
N VAL A 11 2.21 10.53 -0.90
CA VAL A 11 3.03 9.31 -0.95
C VAL A 11 2.34 8.23 -0.14
N PHE A 12 2.23 7.03 -0.70
CA PHE A 12 1.66 5.86 -0.03
C PHE A 12 2.74 4.80 0.13
N VAL A 13 2.80 4.19 1.30
CA VAL A 13 3.83 3.22 1.67
C VAL A 13 3.15 1.96 2.19
N MET A 14 3.68 0.82 1.77
CA MET A 14 3.38 -0.49 2.33
C MET A 14 4.67 -1.05 2.94
N GLY A 15 4.62 -1.50 4.19
CA GLY A 15 5.74 -2.13 4.88
C GLY A 15 5.34 -3.48 5.46
N LYS A 16 6.23 -4.46 5.39
CA LYS A 16 6.02 -5.82 5.91
C LYS A 16 7.12 -6.17 6.89
N ASN A 17 6.75 -6.65 8.07
CA ASN A 17 7.69 -7.14 9.08
C ASN A 17 6.99 -8.18 9.97
N PRO A 18 7.67 -9.23 10.45
CA PRO A 18 7.02 -10.28 11.24
C PRO A 18 6.23 -9.74 12.44
N GLY A 19 4.99 -10.19 12.57
CA GLY A 19 4.10 -9.83 13.68
C GLY A 19 3.37 -8.49 13.53
N TRP A 20 3.60 -7.76 12.44
CA TRP A 20 2.82 -6.56 12.13
C TRP A 20 1.39 -6.91 11.73
N GLY A 21 0.46 -5.97 11.97
CA GLY A 21 -0.95 -6.17 11.59
C GLY A 21 -1.68 -7.25 12.41
N ALA A 22 -1.13 -7.69 13.55
CA ALA A 22 -1.74 -8.70 14.41
C ALA A 22 -3.17 -8.36 14.86
N GLY A 23 -3.49 -7.06 15.04
CA GLY A 23 -4.82 -6.58 15.43
C GLY A 23 -5.81 -6.36 14.27
N VAL A 24 -5.44 -6.68 13.03
CA VAL A 24 -6.30 -6.45 11.86
C VAL A 24 -7.33 -7.59 11.72
N PRO A 25 -8.62 -7.29 11.46
CA PRO A 25 -9.63 -8.31 11.24
C PRO A 25 -9.25 -9.28 10.11
N ALA A 26 -9.59 -10.56 10.26
CA ALA A 26 -9.21 -11.61 9.30
C ALA A 26 -9.61 -11.30 7.84
N ALA A 27 -10.78 -10.71 7.62
CA ALA A 27 -11.26 -10.32 6.30
C ALA A 27 -10.41 -9.22 5.61
N GLN A 28 -9.65 -8.46 6.39
CA GLN A 28 -8.78 -7.38 5.95
C GLN A 28 -7.30 -7.69 6.23
N LYS A 29 -6.99 -8.94 6.56
CA LYS A 29 -5.62 -9.33 6.90
C LYS A 29 -4.84 -9.59 5.62
N ASN A 30 -3.90 -8.71 5.35
CA ASN A 30 -2.96 -8.81 4.24
C ASN A 30 -1.63 -9.33 4.80
N GLY A 31 -1.60 -10.55 5.36
CA GLY A 31 -0.43 -11.05 6.09
C GLY A 31 0.05 -10.06 7.17
N ASP A 32 1.34 -9.75 7.16
CA ASP A 32 2.00 -8.81 8.09
C ASP A 32 2.23 -7.41 7.47
N TRP A 33 1.42 -7.01 6.49
CA TRP A 33 1.51 -5.69 5.85
C TRP A 33 0.85 -4.58 6.68
N ILE A 34 1.55 -3.44 6.79
CA ILE A 34 1.05 -2.15 7.29
C ILE A 34 1.03 -1.15 6.13
N TYR A 35 0.02 -0.30 6.13
CA TYR A 35 -0.19 0.76 5.16
C TYR A 35 0.01 2.11 5.86
N SER A 36 0.61 3.06 5.16
CA SER A 36 0.78 4.43 5.63
C SER A 36 0.63 5.38 4.46
N ALA A 37 0.09 6.56 4.74
CA ALA A 37 -0.10 7.60 3.75
C ALA A 37 0.49 8.91 4.29
N PHE A 38 1.12 9.66 3.40
CA PHE A 38 1.74 10.94 3.68
C PHE A 38 1.25 11.96 2.67
N LYS A 39 1.07 13.20 3.10
CA LYS A 39 0.80 14.34 2.23
C LYS A 39 2.00 14.60 1.31
N GLY A 40 1.81 15.36 0.25
CA GLY A 40 2.91 15.79 -0.63
C GLY A 40 4.06 16.51 0.08
N THR A 41 3.74 17.13 1.22
CA THR A 41 4.65 17.81 2.16
C THR A 41 5.45 16.84 3.06
N GLY A 42 5.09 15.56 3.08
CA GLY A 42 5.75 14.52 3.86
C GLY A 42 5.14 14.26 5.25
N GLU A 43 4.19 15.07 5.72
CA GLU A 43 3.51 14.79 6.98
C GLU A 43 2.55 13.59 6.86
N PRO A 44 2.32 12.82 7.94
CA PRO A 44 1.31 11.78 7.94
C PRO A 44 -0.07 12.31 7.51
N ASN A 45 -0.76 11.53 6.68
CA ASN A 45 -2.11 11.84 6.27
C ASN A 45 -3.12 11.25 7.27
N GLY A 46 -3.58 12.08 8.21
CA GLY A 46 -4.57 11.70 9.22
C GLY A 46 -5.97 11.36 8.68
N GLU A 47 -6.27 11.69 7.43
CA GLU A 47 -7.55 11.39 6.80
C GLU A 47 -7.58 10.01 6.12
N ALA A 48 -6.42 9.37 5.99
CA ALA A 48 -6.28 8.08 5.33
C ALA A 48 -7.08 6.97 6.04
N LYS A 49 -7.84 6.19 5.26
CA LYS A 49 -8.64 5.06 5.75
C LYS A 49 -7.97 3.74 5.38
N TYR A 50 -7.16 3.19 6.27
CA TYR A 50 -6.34 2.01 5.98
C TYR A 50 -7.14 0.74 5.68
N ASP A 51 -8.38 0.67 6.13
CA ASP A 51 -9.30 -0.44 5.84
C ASP A 51 -9.60 -0.56 4.34
N THR A 52 -9.65 0.57 3.62
CA THR A 52 -9.86 0.57 2.16
C THR A 52 -8.61 0.08 1.43
N CYS A 53 -7.42 0.46 1.92
CA CYS A 53 -6.14 -0.04 1.40
C CYS A 53 -6.07 -1.56 1.52
N ARG A 54 -6.35 -2.09 2.72
CA ARG A 54 -6.35 -3.53 3.01
C ARG A 54 -7.31 -4.29 2.11
N THR A 55 -8.56 -3.85 2.08
CA THR A 55 -9.63 -4.50 1.32
C THR A 55 -9.33 -4.52 -0.18
N CYS A 56 -8.81 -3.43 -0.74
CA CYS A 56 -8.43 -3.37 -2.17
C CYS A 56 -7.29 -4.34 -2.51
N HIS A 57 -6.36 -4.56 -1.57
CA HIS A 57 -5.23 -5.45 -1.76
C HIS A 57 -5.54 -6.92 -1.42
N THR A 58 -6.60 -7.24 -0.67
CA THR A 58 -6.98 -8.61 -0.28
C THR A 58 -7.07 -9.61 -1.45
N PRO A 59 -7.65 -9.26 -2.62
CA PRO A 59 -7.73 -10.20 -3.75
C PRO A 59 -6.38 -10.65 -4.30
N LEU A 60 -5.30 -9.93 -4.00
CA LEU A 60 -3.94 -10.21 -4.45
C LEU A 60 -3.15 -11.14 -3.51
N LYS A 61 -3.84 -11.94 -2.69
CA LYS A 61 -3.21 -12.87 -1.73
C LYS A 61 -2.13 -13.76 -2.34
N ASP A 62 -2.30 -14.17 -3.60
CA ASP A 62 -1.36 -15.06 -4.32
C ASP A 62 -0.12 -14.31 -4.84
N LYS A 63 -0.12 -12.97 -4.72
CA LYS A 63 0.98 -12.06 -5.10
C LYS A 63 1.51 -11.28 -3.91
N ASP A 64 1.38 -11.87 -2.72
CA ASP A 64 1.71 -11.24 -1.43
C ASP A 64 1.13 -9.83 -1.30
N TYR A 65 -0.10 -9.64 -1.78
CA TYR A 65 -0.85 -8.39 -1.72
C TYR A 65 -0.24 -7.22 -2.52
N VAL A 66 0.67 -7.47 -3.48
CA VAL A 66 1.34 -6.42 -4.27
C VAL A 66 0.93 -6.51 -5.75
N PHE A 67 0.40 -5.40 -6.30
CA PHE A 67 -0.08 -5.36 -7.71
C PHE A 67 1.01 -5.63 -8.73
N ARG A 68 2.21 -5.06 -8.53
CA ARG A 68 3.37 -5.19 -9.44
C ARG A 68 4.36 -6.28 -9.02
N TYR A 69 3.87 -7.31 -8.31
CA TYR A 69 4.71 -8.42 -7.85
C TYR A 69 5.49 -9.06 -9.01
N ASP A 70 4.78 -9.48 -10.07
CA ASP A 70 5.41 -10.17 -11.21
C ASP A 70 6.41 -9.28 -11.95
N GLU A 71 6.08 -7.99 -12.15
CA GLU A 71 6.96 -7.01 -12.79
C GLU A 71 8.26 -6.82 -11.99
N HIS A 72 8.16 -6.69 -10.66
CA HIS A 72 9.32 -6.56 -9.78
C HIS A 72 10.25 -7.78 -9.89
N PHE A 73 9.72 -8.99 -9.74
CA PHE A 73 10.54 -10.21 -9.77
C PHE A 73 10.98 -10.61 -11.19
N ALA A 74 10.33 -10.13 -12.24
CA ALA A 74 10.82 -10.27 -13.60
C ALA A 74 12.02 -9.35 -13.88
N ALA A 75 12.04 -8.14 -13.33
CA ALA A 75 13.10 -7.15 -13.53
C ALA A 75 14.39 -7.42 -12.72
N VAL A 76 14.34 -8.32 -11.74
CA VAL A 76 15.47 -8.66 -10.86
C VAL A 76 16.23 -9.92 -11.35
N LYS A 77 15.90 -10.45 -12.54
CA LYS A 77 16.61 -11.57 -13.18
C LYS A 77 17.85 -11.13 -13.94
#